data_AF-A0A950MR02-F1
#
_entry.id   AF-A0A950MR02-F1
#
_cell.length_a   1.000
_cell.length_b   1.000
_cell.length_c   1.000
_cell.angle_alpha   90.00
_cell.angle_beta   90.00
_cell.angle_gamma   90.00
#
_symmetry.space_group_name_H-M   'P 1'
#
loop_
_entity.id
_entity.type
_entity.pdbx_description
1 polymer ?
#
loop_
_entity_poly.entity_id
_entity_poly.type
_entity_poly.pdbx_seq_one_letter_code
_entity_poly.pdbx_strand_id
1 'polypeptide(L)'
;MRVVPLEPDVPRVSPARTQGDANAFTVTLDAIANALQRADAAETGFASGTGTLQSAVLERARADVTLAVASAAAQRTATAVQSVINLQI
;
A
#
# COMPACT_ATOMS: atom_id res chain seq x y z
N MET A 1 5.72 41.49 16.74
CA MET A 1 4.70 40.47 17.06
C MET A 1 5.29 39.10 16.80
N ARG A 2 5.32 38.19 17.79
CA ARG A 2 5.70 36.78 17.58
C ARG A 2 4.44 35.99 17.24
N VAL A 3 4.37 35.45 16.03
CA VAL A 3 3.28 34.58 15.60
C VAL A 3 3.67 33.16 16.01
N VAL A 4 2.91 32.56 16.93
CA VAL A 4 3.05 31.16 17.31
C VAL A 4 2.16 30.35 16.35
N PRO A 5 2.71 29.42 15.54
CA PRO A 5 1.90 28.60 14.64
C PRO A 5 0.93 27.73 15.45
N LEU A 6 -0.33 27.70 15.04
CA LEU A 6 -1.34 26.81 15.61
C LEU A 6 -1.00 25.36 15.22
N GLU A 7 -0.61 24.54 16.19
CA GLU A 7 -0.52 23.09 15.97
C GLU A 7 -1.94 22.52 15.88
N PRO A 8 -2.26 21.76 14.81
CA PRO A 8 -3.55 21.09 14.70
C PRO A 8 -3.70 20.05 15.82
N ASP A 9 -4.82 20.12 16.54
CA ASP A 9 -5.19 19.22 17.65
C ASP A 9 -5.66 17.87 17.09
N VAL A 10 -4.79 17.19 16.35
CA VAL A 10 -5.00 15.83 15.85
C VAL A 10 -4.23 14.87 16.74
N PRO A 11 -4.85 13.75 17.18
CA PRO A 11 -4.18 12.77 18.02
C PRO A 11 -2.89 12.30 17.34
N ARG A 12 -1.77 12.44 18.04
CA ARG A 12 -0.44 12.03 17.56
C ARG A 12 -0.45 10.51 17.40
N VAL A 13 -0.66 10.05 16.16
CA VAL A 13 -0.52 8.63 15.81
C VAL A 13 0.96 8.29 15.97
N SER A 14 1.32 7.67 17.08
CA SER A 14 2.64 7.07 17.23
C SER A 14 2.75 5.97 16.18
N PRO A 15 3.82 5.94 15.35
CA PRO A 15 4.00 4.84 14.42
C PRO A 15 4.11 3.57 15.25
N ALA A 16 3.13 2.67 15.12
CA ALA A 16 3.21 1.35 15.72
C ALA A 16 4.52 0.72 15.25
N ARG A 17 5.42 0.39 16.19
CA ARG A 17 6.62 -0.36 15.86
C ARG A 17 6.19 -1.73 15.38
N THR A 18 6.17 -1.90 14.07
CA THR A 18 5.85 -3.17 13.41
C THR A 18 6.89 -4.19 13.82
N GLN A 19 6.49 -5.09 14.70
CA GLN A 19 7.29 -6.22 15.14
C GLN A 19 7.36 -7.22 13.97
N GLY A 20 8.49 -7.25 13.26
CA GLY A 20 8.88 -8.31 12.32
C GLY A 20 8.81 -7.93 10.84
N ASP A 21 9.95 -7.56 10.26
CA ASP A 21 10.11 -7.26 8.83
C ASP A 21 9.73 -8.45 7.90
N ALA A 22 9.85 -9.69 8.38
CA ALA A 22 9.40 -10.88 7.65
C ALA A 22 7.86 -10.97 7.55
N ASN A 23 7.14 -10.40 8.52
CA ASN A 23 5.68 -10.34 8.52
C ASN A 23 5.19 -9.20 7.61
N ALA A 24 5.90 -8.08 7.57
CA ALA A 24 5.52 -6.92 6.77
C ALA A 24 5.48 -7.21 5.26
N PHE A 25 6.45 -7.97 4.73
CA PHE A 25 6.45 -8.36 3.32
C PHE A 25 5.28 -9.28 2.98
N THR A 26 5.03 -10.30 3.79
CA THR A 26 3.90 -11.24 3.61
C THR A 26 2.55 -10.51 3.69
N VAL A 27 2.38 -9.64 4.70
CA VAL A 27 1.19 -8.78 4.84
C VAL A 27 1.00 -7.88 3.61
N THR A 28 2.09 -7.38 3.03
CA THR A 28 2.02 -6.56 1.81
C THR A 28 1.57 -7.41 0.61
N LEU A 29 2.09 -8.63 0.44
CA LEU A 29 1.63 -9.55 -0.60
C LEU A 29 0.16 -9.91 -0.44
N ASP A 30 -0.30 -10.21 0.78
CA ASP A 30 -1.70 -10.50 1.07
C ASP A 30 -2.61 -9.30 0.79
N ALA A 31 -2.14 -8.09 1.09
CA ALA A 31 -2.86 -6.86 0.77
C ALA A 31 -3.00 -6.63 -0.74
N ILE A 32 -1.94 -6.92 -1.53
CA ILE A 32 -1.97 -6.84 -3.00
C ILE A 32 -2.94 -7.88 -3.56
N ALA A 33 -2.86 -9.13 -3.11
CA ALA A 33 -3.75 -10.20 -3.54
C ALA A 33 -5.23 -9.84 -3.28
N ASN A 34 -5.54 -9.34 -2.08
CA ASN A 34 -6.88 -8.89 -1.73
C ASN A 34 -7.36 -7.69 -2.56
N ALA A 35 -6.47 -6.76 -2.93
CA ALA A 35 -6.83 -5.62 -3.78
C ALA A 35 -7.15 -6.07 -5.21
N LEU A 36 -6.34 -6.97 -5.77
CA LEU A 36 -6.56 -7.54 -7.10
C LEU A 36 -7.85 -8.36 -7.16
N GLN A 37 -8.10 -9.19 -6.14
CA GLN A 37 -9.32 -9.99 -6.07
C GLN A 37 -10.58 -9.12 -5.98
N ARG A 38 -10.53 -7.99 -5.26
CA ARG A 38 -11.65 -7.05 -5.20
C ARG A 38 -11.90 -6.33 -6.52
N ALA A 39 -10.84 -5.95 -7.23
CA ALA A 39 -10.96 -5.38 -8.57
C ALA A 39 -11.62 -6.37 -9.54
N ASP A 40 -11.17 -7.63 -9.54
CA ASP A 40 -11.73 -8.70 -10.38
C ASP A 40 -13.21 -9.00 -10.06
N ALA A 41 -13.56 -9.05 -8.77
CA ALA A 41 -14.94 -9.23 -8.34
C ALA A 41 -15.83 -8.04 -8.76
N ALA A 42 -15.32 -6.81 -8.69
CA ALA A 42 -16.06 -5.61 -9.10
C ALA A 42 -16.24 -5.54 -10.63
N GLU A 43 -15.22 -5.93 -11.40
CA GLU A 43 -15.30 -6.05 -12.86
C GLU A 43 -16.29 -7.13 -13.28
N THR A 44 -16.25 -8.29 -12.64
CA THR A 44 -17.20 -9.39 -12.87
C THR A 44 -18.63 -8.97 -12.48
N GLY A 45 -18.79 -8.25 -11.36
CA GLY A 45 -20.06 -7.66 -10.95
C GLY A 45 -20.62 -6.70 -12.00
N PHE A 46 -19.78 -5.85 -12.57
CA PHE A 46 -20.17 -4.97 -13.66
C PHE A 46 -20.54 -5.75 -14.94
N ALA A 47 -19.71 -6.70 -15.37
CA ALA A 47 -19.94 -7.50 -16.57
C ALA A 47 -21.22 -8.36 -16.48
N SER A 48 -21.56 -8.83 -15.29
CA SER A 48 -22.80 -9.58 -15.00
C SER A 48 -24.04 -8.69 -14.80
N GLY A 49 -23.89 -7.36 -14.86
CA GLY A 49 -24.98 -6.40 -14.68
C GLY A 49 -25.45 -6.25 -13.22
N THR A 50 -24.73 -6.84 -12.26
CA THR A 50 -25.04 -6.76 -10.82
C THR A 50 -24.33 -5.60 -10.10
N GLY A 51 -23.35 -4.99 -10.77
CA GLY A 51 -22.53 -3.90 -10.25
C GLY A 51 -22.54 -2.65 -11.14
N THR A 52 -21.86 -1.61 -10.69
CA THR A 52 -21.75 -0.34 -11.44
C THR A 52 -20.39 -0.18 -12.10
N LEU A 53 -20.34 0.56 -13.22
CA LEU A 53 -19.08 0.91 -13.85
C LEU A 53 -18.17 1.71 -12.90
N GLN A 54 -18.75 2.60 -12.08
CA GLN A 54 -18.00 3.41 -11.13
C GLN A 54 -17.28 2.55 -10.08
N SER A 55 -17.95 1.53 -9.53
CA SER A 55 -17.33 0.60 -8.57
C SER A 55 -16.20 -0.22 -9.21
N ALA A 56 -16.38 -0.70 -10.44
CA ALA A 56 -15.35 -1.45 -11.15
C ALA A 56 -14.10 -0.60 -11.40
N VAL A 57 -14.28 0.62 -11.91
CA VAL A 57 -13.18 1.57 -12.16
C VAL A 57 -12.47 1.97 -10.86
N LEU A 58 -13.23 2.19 -9.77
CA LEU A 58 -12.64 2.55 -8.48
C LEU A 58 -11.77 1.42 -7.91
N GLU A 59 -12.25 0.18 -7.92
CA GLU A 59 -11.47 -0.95 -7.41
C GLU A 59 -10.27 -1.26 -8.30
N ARG A 60 -10.38 -1.09 -9.63
CA ARG A 60 -9.22 -1.12 -10.54
C ARG A 60 -8.17 -0.09 -10.17
N ALA A 61 -8.57 1.17 -10.00
CA ALA A 61 -7.64 2.24 -9.64
C ALA A 61 -6.96 2.00 -8.29
N ARG A 62 -7.67 1.41 -7.32
CA ARG A 62 -7.10 1.00 -6.03
C ARG A 62 -6.08 -0.11 -6.18
N ALA A 63 -6.36 -1.11 -7.02
CA ALA A 63 -5.41 -2.18 -7.31
C ALA A 63 -4.14 -1.63 -7.98
N ASP A 64 -4.28 -0.72 -8.95
CA ASP A 64 -3.14 -0.10 -9.63
C ASP A 64 -2.26 0.72 -8.68
N VAL A 65 -2.86 1.54 -7.80
CA VAL A 65 -2.11 2.29 -6.78
C VAL A 65 -1.41 1.34 -5.81
N THR A 66 -2.07 0.27 -5.38
CA THR A 66 -1.48 -0.72 -4.47
C THR A 66 -0.28 -1.40 -5.12
N LEU A 67 -0.38 -1.75 -6.40
CA LEU A 67 0.71 -2.33 -7.18
C LEU A 67 1.88 -1.35 -7.37
N ALA A 68 1.59 -0.07 -7.66
CA ALA A 68 2.61 0.96 -7.78
C ALA A 68 3.38 1.14 -6.46
N VAL A 69 2.69 1.21 -5.32
CA VAL A 69 3.31 1.30 -4.00
C VAL A 69 4.14 0.06 -3.70
N ALA A 70 3.63 -1.13 -4.02
CA ALA A 70 4.35 -2.39 -3.83
C ALA A 70 5.64 -2.45 -4.65
N SER A 71 5.59 -2.04 -5.92
CA SER A 71 6.78 -2.00 -6.79
C SER A 71 7.85 -1.04 -6.26
N ALA A 72 7.45 0.14 -5.79
CA ALA A 72 8.37 1.09 -5.16
C ALA A 72 8.99 0.53 -3.86
N ALA A 73 8.20 -0.17 -3.05
CA ALA A 73 8.68 -0.84 -1.84
C ALA A 73 9.68 -1.96 -2.19
N ALA A 74 9.38 -2.78 -3.20
CA ALA A 74 10.28 -3.84 -3.66
C ALA A 74 11.62 -3.29 -4.16
N GLN A 75 11.61 -2.19 -4.93
CA GLN A 75 12.83 -1.51 -5.38
C GLN A 75 13.67 -1.01 -4.20
N ARG A 76 13.01 -0.45 -3.17
CA ARG A 76 13.68 0.01 -1.96
C ARG A 76 14.31 -1.14 -1.18
N THR A 77 13.62 -2.27 -1.04
CA THR A 77 14.14 -3.47 -0.39
C THR A 77 15.32 -4.05 -1.15
N ALA A 78 15.26 -4.14 -2.48
CA ALA A 78 16.38 -4.61 -3.30
C ALA A 78 17.63 -3.73 -3.10
N THR A 79 17.45 -2.41 -3.06
CA THR A 79 18.55 -1.46 -2.80
C THR A 79 19.13 -1.64 -1.39
N ALA A 80 18.28 -1.86 -0.39
CA ALA A 80 18.70 -2.10 1.00
C ALA A 80 19.49 -3.42 1.14
N VAL A 81 19.03 -4.50 0.52
CA VAL A 81 19.74 -5.80 0.51
C VAL A 81 21.09 -5.67 -0.17
N GLN A 82 21.15 -5.01 -1.33
CA GLN A 82 22.40 -4.76 -2.05
C GLN A 82 23.41 -3.97 -1.19
N SER A 83 22.92 -2.98 -0.43
CA SER A 83 23.75 -2.20 0.49
C SER A 83 24.34 -3.04 1.62
N VAL A 84 23.59 -4.02 2.16
CA VAL A 84 24.08 -4.91 3.23
C VAL A 84 25.14 -5.85 2.70
N ILE A 85 24.93 -6.43 1.51
CA ILE A 85 25.90 -7.34 0.88
C ILE A 85 27.22 -6.61 0.61
N ASN A 86 27.17 -5.39 0.07
CA ASN A 86 28.37 -4.61 -0.23
C ASN A 86 29.14 -4.15 1.02
N LEU A 87 28.52 -4.15 2.21
CA LEU A 87 29.16 -3.79 3.48
C LEU A 87 29.87 -4.98 4.15
N GLN A 88 29.57 -6.20 3.70
CA GLN A 88 30.17 -7.45 4.21
C GLN A 88 31.40 -7.92 3.42
N ILE A 89 31.77 -7.20 2.34
CA ILE A 89 32.97 -7.42 1.53
C ILE A 89 33.98 -6.35 1.89
#